data_AF-A0AA39KKB1-F1
#
_entry.id   AF-A0AA39KKB1-F1
#
_cell.length_a   1.000
_cell.length_b   1.000
_cell.length_c   1.000
_cell.angle_alpha   90.00
_cell.angle_beta   90.00
_cell.angle_gamma   90.00
#
_symmetry.space_group_name_H-M   'P 1'
#
loop_
_entity.id
_entity.type
_entity.pdbx_description
1 polymer ?
#
loop_
_entity_poly.entity_id
_entity_poly.type
_entity_poly.pdbx_seq_one_letter_code
_entity_poly.pdbx_strand_id
1 'polypeptide(L)'
;MSSESKMINTNPEKFYGIVFLSAVTGISAMIGFGTTLAAIRKKDPQSFQDGMIGTKGVSNSGASLAMRALGWGTVYAFAGCGILFYGIWKLSGATNAQEFREKMGSILPRIPKNNPPKSRTEFEGLNDLLTYVSDEWNKENTKIDE
;
A
#
# COMPACT_ATOMS: atom_id res chain seq x y z
N MET A 1 -12.48 34.81 4.88
CA MET A 1 -11.53 33.73 5.22
C MET A 1 -12.17 32.38 4.90
N SER A 2 -12.76 32.26 3.70
CA SER A 2 -12.20 31.55 2.53
C SER A 2 -11.65 30.16 2.86
N SER A 3 -12.51 29.30 3.39
CA SER A 3 -12.38 27.86 3.19
C SER A 3 -13.26 27.50 2.00
N GLU A 4 -12.80 27.86 0.80
CA GLU A 4 -13.31 27.23 -0.42
C GLU A 4 -12.88 25.76 -0.35
N SER A 5 -13.80 24.94 0.15
CA SER A 5 -13.94 23.57 -0.33
C SER A 5 -13.97 23.66 -1.86
N LYS A 6 -12.84 23.36 -2.52
CA LYS A 6 -12.82 23.09 -3.96
C LYS A 6 -13.81 21.97 -4.18
N MET A 7 -15.03 22.39 -4.52
CA MET A 7 -16.08 21.58 -5.10
C MET A 7 -15.40 20.86 -6.24
N ILE A 8 -15.14 19.57 -6.03
CA ILE A 8 -14.68 18.67 -7.08
C ILE A 8 -15.67 18.92 -8.21
N ASN A 9 -15.23 19.44 -9.34
CA ASN A 9 -16.04 19.49 -10.55
C ASN A 9 -16.22 18.03 -10.98
N THR A 10 -17.15 17.34 -10.30
CA THR A 10 -17.56 15.99 -10.58
C THR A 10 -18.39 16.06 -11.83
N ASN A 11 -17.72 15.88 -12.96
CA ASN A 11 -18.39 15.28 -14.09
C ASN A 11 -19.07 14.00 -13.56
N PRO A 12 -20.40 13.87 -13.67
CA PRO A 12 -21.14 12.79 -13.01
C PRO A 12 -20.57 11.42 -13.40
N GLU A 13 -20.11 11.26 -14.64
CA GLU A 13 -19.42 10.05 -15.12
C GLU A 13 -18.17 9.64 -14.32
N LYS A 14 -17.36 10.59 -13.86
CA LYS A 14 -16.16 10.29 -13.05
C LYS A 14 -16.53 9.87 -11.62
N PHE A 15 -17.61 10.45 -11.08
CA PHE A 15 -18.14 10.07 -9.77
C PHE A 15 -18.66 8.63 -9.80
N TYR A 16 -19.43 8.27 -10.83
CA TYR A 16 -19.87 6.89 -11.04
C TYR A 16 -18.69 5.92 -11.19
N GLY A 17 -17.65 6.31 -11.93
CA GLY A 17 -16.43 5.51 -12.07
C GLY A 17 -15.70 5.24 -10.74
N ILE A 18 -15.58 6.26 -9.88
CA ILE A 18 -14.94 6.12 -8.55
C ILE A 18 -15.77 5.22 -7.64
N VAL A 19 -17.09 5.43 -7.58
CA VAL A 19 -17.98 4.60 -6.75
C VAL A 19 -17.91 3.13 -7.20
N PHE A 20 -17.97 2.88 -8.50
CA PHE A 20 -17.87 1.54 -9.06
C PHE A 20 -16.50 0.89 -8.75
N LEU A 21 -15.40 1.63 -8.95
CA LEU A 21 -14.06 1.11 -8.69
C LEU A 21 -13.85 0.80 -7.19
N SER A 22 -14.33 1.66 -6.30
CA SER A 22 -14.24 1.43 -4.86
C SER A 22 -15.05 0.21 -4.42
N ALA A 23 -16.23 -0.01 -5.01
CA ALA A 23 -17.07 -1.16 -4.74
C ALA A 23 -16.40 -2.46 -5.21
N VAL A 24 -15.89 -2.51 -6.46
CA VAL A 24 -15.22 -3.71 -6.97
C VAL A 24 -13.94 -4.01 -6.20
N THR A 25 -13.15 -2.99 -5.83
CA THR A 25 -11.96 -3.17 -5.00
C THR A 25 -12.32 -3.67 -3.59
N GLY A 26 -13.36 -3.11 -2.98
CA GLY A 26 -13.84 -3.56 -1.66
C GLY A 26 -14.31 -5.01 -1.67
N ILE A 27 -15.11 -5.40 -2.68
CA ILE A 27 -15.57 -6.77 -2.87
C ILE A 27 -14.38 -7.71 -3.11
N SER A 28 -13.41 -7.31 -3.95
CA SER A 28 -12.21 -8.11 -4.22
C SER A 28 -11.36 -8.34 -2.96
N ALA A 29 -11.18 -7.30 -2.15
CA ALA A 29 -10.46 -7.41 -0.89
C ALA A 29 -11.19 -8.34 0.10
N MET A 30 -12.52 -8.25 0.18
CA MET A 30 -13.31 -9.11 1.06
C MET A 30 -13.29 -10.58 0.61
N ILE A 31 -13.37 -10.84 -0.69
CA ILE A 31 -13.28 -12.20 -1.25
C ILE A 31 -11.85 -12.74 -1.09
N GLY A 32 -10.82 -11.96 -1.41
CA GLY A 32 -9.41 -12.36 -1.24
C GLY A 32 -9.09 -12.71 0.21
N PHE A 33 -9.42 -11.82 1.15
CA PHE A 33 -9.22 -12.08 2.57
C PHE A 33 -10.08 -13.24 3.08
N GLY A 34 -11.36 -13.29 2.68
CA GLY A 34 -12.28 -14.37 3.08
C GLY A 34 -11.85 -15.74 2.58
N THR A 35 -11.33 -15.85 1.35
CA THR A 35 -10.80 -17.11 0.80
C THR A 35 -9.52 -17.55 1.51
N THR A 36 -8.61 -16.61 1.85
CA THR A 36 -7.45 -16.90 2.69
C THR A 36 -7.85 -17.41 4.07
N LEU A 37 -8.81 -16.74 4.73
CA LEU A 37 -9.35 -17.19 6.02
C LEU A 37 -10.00 -18.58 5.93
N ALA A 38 -10.77 -18.85 4.86
CA ALA A 38 -11.38 -20.15 4.64
C ALA A 38 -10.35 -21.25 4.38
N ALA A 39 -9.27 -20.96 3.65
CA ALA A 39 -8.17 -21.89 3.42
C ALA A 39 -7.42 -22.22 4.73
N ILE A 40 -7.21 -21.22 5.59
CA ILE A 40 -6.62 -21.41 6.92
C ILE A 40 -7.54 -22.26 7.80
N ARG A 41 -8.86 -21.95 7.83
CA ARG A 41 -9.85 -22.77 8.56
C ARG A 41 -9.86 -24.24 8.11
N LYS A 42 -9.74 -24.49 6.80
CA LYS A 42 -9.72 -25.87 6.26
C LYS A 42 -8.48 -26.64 6.70
N LYS A 43 -7.34 -25.97 6.82
CA LYS A 43 -6.08 -26.60 7.25
C LYS A 43 -6.01 -26.78 8.77
N ASP A 44 -6.50 -25.80 9.52
CA ASP A 44 -6.54 -25.85 10.98
C ASP A 44 -7.88 -25.30 11.51
N PRO A 45 -8.90 -26.16 11.69
CA PRO A 45 -10.20 -25.75 12.16
C PRO A 45 -10.24 -25.45 13.66
N GLN A 46 -9.36 -26.06 14.48
CA GLN A 46 -9.38 -25.87 15.93
C GLN A 46 -8.70 -24.56 16.32
N SER A 47 -7.48 -24.30 15.85
CA SER A 47 -6.75 -23.06 16.14
C SER A 47 -7.43 -21.82 15.54
N PHE A 48 -8.16 -21.99 14.43
CA PHE A 48 -8.90 -20.90 13.79
C PHE A 48 -10.24 -20.59 14.47
N GLN A 49 -10.97 -21.61 14.95
CA GLN A 49 -12.17 -21.37 15.76
C GLN A 49 -11.81 -20.72 17.10
N ASP A 50 -10.70 -21.14 17.72
CA ASP A 50 -10.16 -20.51 18.92
C ASP A 50 -9.76 -19.04 18.69
N GLY A 51 -9.28 -18.69 17.49
CA GLY A 51 -8.94 -17.32 17.10
C GLY A 51 -10.13 -16.43 16.71
N MET A 52 -11.20 -17.01 16.14
CA MET A 52 -12.39 -16.28 15.69
C MET A 52 -13.50 -16.17 16.74
N ILE A 53 -13.74 -17.24 17.49
CA ILE A 53 -14.79 -17.32 18.50
C ILE A 53 -14.10 -17.11 19.84
N GLY A 54 -14.05 -15.86 20.30
CA GLY A 54 -13.50 -15.52 21.62
C GLY A 54 -14.37 -16.05 22.77
N THR A 55 -14.58 -17.36 22.89
CA THR A 55 -15.33 -17.98 23.99
C THR A 55 -14.66 -19.23 24.53
N LYS A 56 -14.23 -19.08 25.78
CA LYS A 56 -14.27 -20.07 26.86
C LYS A 56 -13.39 -21.32 26.70
N GLY A 57 -12.12 -21.14 27.05
CA GLY A 57 -11.39 -22.17 27.78
C GLY A 57 -9.96 -22.39 27.31
N VAL A 58 -9.02 -21.68 27.93
CA VAL A 58 -7.63 -22.15 28.16
C VAL A 58 -6.61 -22.04 26.99
N SER A 59 -6.96 -21.81 25.72
CA SER A 59 -5.95 -21.59 24.67
C SER A 59 -5.63 -20.09 24.40
N ASN A 60 -4.51 -19.62 24.97
CA ASN A 60 -3.71 -18.44 24.59
C ASN A 60 -4.39 -17.06 24.44
N SER A 61 -4.31 -16.25 25.52
CA SER A 61 -4.65 -14.82 25.59
C SER A 61 -4.08 -13.94 24.44
N GLY A 62 -3.02 -14.38 23.75
CA GLY A 62 -2.35 -13.62 22.69
C GLY A 62 -3.12 -13.51 21.37
N ALA A 63 -3.79 -14.56 20.91
CA ALA A 63 -4.45 -14.56 19.59
C ALA A 63 -5.65 -13.61 19.55
N SER A 64 -6.47 -13.61 20.61
CA SER A 64 -7.61 -12.69 20.74
C SER A 64 -7.17 -11.22 20.91
N LEU A 65 -6.03 -10.99 21.56
CA LEU A 65 -5.45 -9.65 21.67
C LEU A 65 -4.91 -9.19 20.30
N ALA A 66 -4.20 -10.07 19.60
CA ALA A 66 -3.60 -9.79 18.29
C ALA A 66 -4.67 -9.48 17.24
N MET A 67 -5.76 -10.24 17.18
CA MET A 67 -6.87 -9.97 16.24
C MET A 67 -7.51 -8.59 16.49
N ARG A 68 -7.72 -8.21 17.75
CA ARG A 68 -8.24 -6.88 18.12
C ARG A 68 -7.24 -5.76 17.84
N ALA A 69 -5.97 -5.98 18.17
CA ALA A 69 -4.89 -5.03 17.92
C ALA A 69 -4.63 -4.83 16.42
N LEU A 70 -4.69 -5.89 15.62
CA LEU A 70 -4.57 -5.85 14.16
C LEU A 70 -5.77 -5.14 13.53
N GLY A 71 -6.98 -5.40 14.05
CA GLY A 71 -8.21 -4.74 13.62
C GLY A 71 -8.18 -3.23 13.88
N TRP A 72 -7.98 -2.81 15.13
CA TRP A 72 -7.87 -1.38 15.45
C TRP A 72 -6.62 -0.75 14.80
N GLY A 73 -5.53 -1.51 14.69
CA GLY A 73 -4.28 -1.06 14.05
C GLY A 73 -4.45 -0.75 12.57
N THR A 74 -5.20 -1.57 11.81
CA THR A 74 -5.50 -1.26 10.40
C THR A 74 -6.38 0.00 10.29
N VAL A 75 -7.40 0.14 11.13
CA VAL A 75 -8.25 1.35 11.15
C VAL A 75 -7.42 2.60 11.46
N TYR A 76 -6.55 2.54 12.47
CA TYR A 76 -5.64 3.64 12.81
C TYR A 76 -4.57 3.90 11.75
N ALA A 77 -4.09 2.88 11.03
CA ALA A 77 -3.13 3.07 9.95
C ALA A 77 -3.77 3.85 8.79
N PHE A 78 -4.98 3.47 8.35
CA PHE A 78 -5.68 4.19 7.30
C PHE A 78 -6.13 5.59 7.75
N ALA A 79 -6.71 5.71 8.95
CA ALA A 79 -7.13 7.00 9.49
C ALA A 79 -5.94 7.92 9.77
N GLY A 80 -4.87 7.40 10.37
CA GLY A 80 -3.65 8.12 10.70
C GLY A 80 -2.90 8.59 9.46
N CYS A 81 -2.71 7.72 8.45
CA CYS A 81 -2.17 8.16 7.17
C CYS A 81 -3.07 9.23 6.53
N GLY A 82 -4.38 9.02 6.48
CA GLY A 82 -5.31 10.02 5.94
C GLY A 82 -5.18 11.39 6.62
N ILE A 83 -5.13 11.41 7.95
CA ILE A 83 -5.02 12.62 8.77
C ILE A 83 -3.63 13.26 8.65
N LEU A 84 -2.55 12.48 8.62
CA LEU A 84 -1.18 12.99 8.47
C LEU A 84 -0.97 13.59 7.07
N PHE A 85 -1.40 12.90 6.02
CA PHE A 85 -1.36 13.44 4.66
C PHE A 85 -2.25 14.68 4.50
N TYR A 86 -3.44 14.66 5.10
CA TYR A 86 -4.31 15.84 5.14
C TYR A 86 -3.70 16.99 5.96
N GLY A 87 -3.00 16.69 7.05
CA GLY A 87 -2.31 17.65 7.90
C GLY A 87 -1.13 18.30 7.17
N ILE A 88 -0.30 17.51 6.49
CA ILE A 88 0.78 18.01 5.63
C ILE A 88 0.19 18.86 4.49
N TRP A 89 -0.93 18.45 3.90
CA TRP A 89 -1.63 19.26 2.90
C TRP A 89 -2.14 20.58 3.49
N LYS A 90 -2.74 20.57 4.68
CA LYS A 90 -3.22 21.77 5.38
C LYS A 90 -2.10 22.71 5.82
N LEU A 91 -0.95 22.19 6.23
CA LEU A 91 0.21 22.98 6.65
C LEU A 91 1.04 23.49 5.47
N SER A 92 1.04 22.76 4.34
CA SER A 92 1.75 23.13 3.11
C SER A 92 1.21 24.41 2.44
N GLY A 93 -0.05 24.79 2.70
CA GLY A 93 -0.69 25.96 2.08
C GLY A 93 -0.89 25.85 0.57
N ALA A 94 -0.41 24.78 -0.05
CA ALA A 94 -0.60 24.45 -1.45
C ALA A 94 -2.04 23.99 -1.68
N THR A 95 -2.78 24.76 -2.48
CA THR A 95 -4.18 24.45 -2.81
C THR A 95 -4.28 23.39 -3.92
N ASN A 96 -3.14 22.91 -4.41
CA ASN A 96 -3.04 21.97 -5.52
C ASN A 96 -1.81 21.04 -5.40
N ALA A 97 -1.95 19.78 -5.82
CA ALA A 97 -0.86 18.80 -5.81
C ALA A 97 0.35 19.23 -6.69
N GLN A 98 0.11 20.07 -7.69
CA GLN A 98 1.15 20.70 -8.51
C GLN A 98 2.04 21.65 -7.71
N GLU A 99 1.47 22.53 -6.90
CA GLU A 99 2.24 23.48 -6.08
C GLU A 99 3.05 22.76 -5.00
N PHE A 100 2.50 21.70 -4.41
CA PHE A 100 3.24 20.85 -3.47
C PHE A 100 4.42 20.17 -4.16
N ARG A 101 4.20 19.59 -5.35
CA ARG A 101 5.27 18.97 -6.14
C ARG A 101 6.34 19.98 -6.56
N GLU A 102 5.96 21.20 -6.93
CA GLU A 102 6.89 22.26 -7.32
C GLU A 102 7.69 22.78 -6.12
N LYS A 103 7.05 23.03 -4.97
CA LYS A 103 7.73 23.45 -3.74
C LYS A 103 8.64 22.35 -3.18
N MET A 104 8.15 21.11 -3.09
CA MET A 104 8.97 19.97 -2.66
C MET A 104 10.09 19.68 -3.67
N GLY A 105 9.82 19.82 -4.96
CA GLY A 105 10.82 19.69 -6.02
C GLY A 105 11.88 20.79 -6.00
N SER A 106 11.57 21.99 -5.47
CA SER A 106 12.53 23.08 -5.28
C SER A 106 13.35 22.96 -4.00
N ILE A 107 12.82 22.28 -2.97
CA ILE A 107 13.51 21.99 -1.70
C ILE A 107 14.53 20.87 -1.87
N LEU A 108 14.25 19.92 -2.77
CA LEU A 108 15.19 18.87 -3.11
C LEU A 108 16.28 19.42 -4.05
N PRO A 109 17.57 19.35 -3.68
CA PRO A 109 18.65 19.78 -4.57
C PRO A 109 18.55 18.99 -5.87
N ARG A 110 18.41 19.72 -6.99
CA ARG A 110 18.26 19.13 -8.32
C ARG A 110 19.50 18.28 -8.61
N ILE A 111 19.35 16.96 -8.56
CA ILE A 111 20.45 16.04 -8.86
C ILE A 111 20.94 16.37 -10.28
N PRO A 112 22.20 16.77 -10.46
CA PRO A 112 22.74 17.01 -11.78
C PRO A 112 22.66 15.71 -12.57
N LYS A 113 22.06 15.77 -13.76
CA LYS A 113 22.07 14.65 -14.69
C LYS A 113 23.53 14.36 -15.03
N ASN A 114 24.04 13.27 -14.49
CA ASN A 114 25.40 12.80 -14.74
C ASN A 114 25.49 12.32 -16.20
N ASN A 115 26.16 13.11 -17.05
CA ASN A 115 26.63 12.69 -18.37
C ASN A 115 28.12 12.37 -18.21
N PRO A 116 28.60 11.11 -18.30
CA PRO A 116 27.90 9.89 -18.72
C PRO A 116 27.23 9.11 -17.57
N PRO A 117 26.17 8.32 -17.85
CA PRO A 117 25.43 7.54 -16.86
C PRO A 117 26.32 6.43 -16.27
N LYS A 118 26.57 6.47 -14.96
CA LYS A 118 27.40 5.46 -14.26
C LYS A 118 26.55 4.38 -13.56
N SER A 119 25.23 4.38 -13.72
CA SER A 119 24.32 3.40 -13.11
C SER A 119 23.09 3.14 -14.00
N ARG A 120 22.80 1.86 -14.27
CA ARG A 120 21.63 1.37 -15.04
C ARG A 120 20.37 1.42 -14.14
N THR A 121 19.81 2.61 -13.91
CA THR A 121 18.56 2.79 -13.14
C THR A 121 17.33 2.96 -14.04
N GLU A 122 17.51 2.83 -15.35
CA GLU A 122 16.46 2.86 -16.37
C GLU A 122 16.16 1.43 -16.84
N PHE A 123 15.45 0.67 -16.03
CA PHE A 123 14.88 -0.58 -16.52
C PHE A 123 13.67 -0.26 -17.39
N GLU A 124 13.58 -0.84 -18.59
CA GLU A 124 12.45 -0.60 -19.50
C GLU A 124 11.11 -1.10 -18.92
N GLY A 125 11.17 -1.99 -17.92
CA GLY A 125 10.03 -2.42 -17.12
C GLY A 125 10.39 -3.58 -16.20
N LEU A 126 9.38 -4.17 -15.57
CA LEU A 126 9.54 -5.34 -14.71
C LEU A 126 10.16 -6.54 -15.44
N ASN A 127 9.92 -6.68 -16.75
CA ASN A 127 10.52 -7.75 -17.55
C ASN A 127 12.04 -7.57 -17.67
N ASP A 128 12.52 -6.35 -17.91
CA ASP A 128 13.95 -6.03 -17.99
C ASP A 128 14.63 -6.13 -16.60
N LEU A 129 13.92 -5.74 -15.52
CA LEU A 129 14.36 -5.99 -14.14
C LEU A 129 14.53 -7.49 -13.85
N LEU A 130 13.53 -8.31 -14.17
CA LEU A 130 13.54 -9.74 -13.91
C LEU A 130 14.60 -10.45 -14.75
N THR A 131 14.78 -10.03 -16.01
CA THR A 131 15.82 -10.55 -16.90
C THR A 131 17.22 -10.21 -16.37
N TYR A 132 17.42 -8.99 -15.88
CA TYR A 132 18.68 -8.58 -15.27
C TYR A 132 19.01 -9.39 -14.01
N VAL A 133 18.04 -9.55 -13.10
CA VAL A 133 18.22 -10.36 -11.89
C VAL A 133 18.46 -11.83 -12.24
N SER A 134 17.77 -12.39 -13.23
CA SER A 134 17.99 -13.78 -13.65
C SER A 134 19.38 -13.98 -14.25
N ASP A 135 19.87 -13.03 -15.04
CA ASP A 135 21.21 -13.09 -15.63
C ASP A 135 22.30 -12.97 -14.56
N GLU A 136 22.09 -12.13 -13.54
CA GLU A 136 23.05 -11.93 -12.45
C GLU A 136 23.15 -13.18 -11.56
N TRP A 137 22.01 -13.79 -11.21
CA TRP A 137 21.98 -15.06 -10.49
C TRP A 137 22.62 -16.21 -11.28
N ASN A 138 22.42 -16.28 -12.60
CA ASN A 138 23.02 -17.32 -13.43
C ASN A 138 24.56 -17.18 -13.52
N LYS A 139 25.05 -15.94 -13.65
CA LYS A 139 26.49 -15.65 -13.64
C LYS A 139 27.16 -15.95 -12.30
N GLU A 140 26.46 -15.74 -11.18
CA GLU A 140 27.00 -16.07 -9.86
C GLU A 140 27.17 -17.58 -9.68
N ASN A 141 26.15 -18.38 -10.03
CA ASN A 141 26.21 -19.84 -9.90
C ASN A 141 27.27 -20.46 -10.83
N THR A 142 27.38 -19.98 -12.08
CA THR A 142 28.38 -20.49 -13.04
C THR A 142 29.83 -20.22 -12.59
N LYS A 143 30.06 -19.16 -11.80
CA LYS A 143 31.40 -18.84 -11.26
C LYS A 143 31.77 -19.63 -10.00
N ILE A 144 30.81 -20.31 -9.38
CA ILE A 144 31.03 -21.13 -8.19
C ILE A 144 31.42 -22.57 -8.60
N ASP A 145 31.16 -22.95 -9.85
CA ASP A 145 31.41 -24.29 -10.41
C ASP A 145 32.74 -24.39 -11.22
N GLU A 146 33.58 -23.34 -11.24
CA GLU A 146 34.94 -23.31 -11.81
C GLU A 146 35.99 -23.09 -10.71
#